data_AF-A0A7K4HG21-F1
#
_entry.id   AF-A0A7K4HG21-F1
#
_cell.length_a   1.000
_cell.length_b   1.000
_cell.length_c   1.000
_cell.angle_alpha   90.00
_cell.angle_beta   90.00
_cell.angle_gamma   90.00
#
_symmetry.space_group_name_H-M   'P 1'
#
loop_
_entity.id
_entity.type
_entity.pdbx_description
1 polymer ?
#
loop_
_entity_poly.entity_id
_entity_poly.type
_entity_poly.pdbx_seq_one_letter_code
_entity_poly.pdbx_strand_id
1 'polypeptide(L)' 'METYRCSGCGKIIETIPQCCAHNMVYNEDKNQFECYMGDNCGYLSLSELKCEECCTKLN' A
#
# COMPACT_ATOMS: atom_id res chain seq x y z
N MET A 1 -14.74 -2.87 -11.14
CA MET A 1 -13.34 -3.22 -10.79
C MET A 1 -12.77 -1.99 -10.11
N GLU A 2 -12.44 -2.08 -8.83
CA GLU A 2 -11.81 -0.96 -8.12
C GLU A 2 -10.39 -0.75 -8.67
N THR A 3 -10.04 0.50 -8.93
CA THR A 3 -8.71 0.87 -9.44
C THR A 3 -7.94 1.53 -8.31
N TYR A 4 -6.88 0.87 -7.84
CA TYR A 4 -5.96 1.47 -6.88
C TYR A 4 -5.03 2.45 -7.59
N ARG A 5 -4.77 3.60 -6.97
CA ARG A 5 -3.84 4.61 -7.49
C ARG A 5 -2.74 4.85 -6.47
N CYS A 6 -1.51 4.94 -6.95
CA CYS A 6 -0.36 5.30 -6.14
C CYS A 6 -0.56 6.70 -5.56
N SER A 7 -0.52 6.81 -4.23
CA SER A 7 -0.62 8.09 -3.51
C SER A 7 0.52 9.05 -3.86
N GLY A 8 1.70 8.53 -4.22
CA GLY A 8 2.88 9.34 -4.51
C GLY A 8 2.98 9.86 -5.96
N CYS A 9 2.46 9.14 -6.95
CA CYS A 9 2.63 9.52 -8.36
C CYS A 9 1.36 9.42 -9.22
N GLY A 10 0.23 8.98 -8.66
CA GLY A 10 -1.06 8.87 -9.35
C GLY A 10 -1.17 7.73 -10.36
N LYS A 11 -0.08 6.97 -10.60
CA LYS A 11 -0.08 5.78 -11.44
C LYS A 11 -1.11 4.76 -10.93
N ILE A 12 -1.76 4.08 -11.87
CA ILE A 12 -2.64 2.95 -11.56
C ILE A 12 -1.77 1.80 -11.03
N ILE A 13 -2.19 1.23 -9.91
CA ILE A 13 -1.60 0.02 -9.34
C ILE A 13 -2.45 -1.15 -9.87
N GLU A 14 -1.88 -1.91 -10.79
CA GLU A 14 -2.57 -3.04 -11.43
C GLU A 14 -2.68 -4.25 -10.50
N THR A 15 -1.71 -4.41 -9.60
CA THR A 15 -1.62 -5.52 -8.66
C THR A 15 -1.23 -5.02 -7.27
N ILE A 16 -1.92 -5.55 -6.25
CA ILE A 16 -1.52 -5.40 -4.85
C ILE A 16 -1.05 -6.74 -4.31
N PRO A 17 -0.12 -6.77 -3.33
CA PRO A 17 0.27 -8.00 -2.65
C PRO A 17 -0.95 -8.74 -2.07
N GLN A 18 -0.92 -10.07 -2.12
CA GLN A 18 -2.03 -10.90 -1.60
C GLN A 18 -2.32 -10.64 -0.11
N CYS A 19 -1.31 -10.25 0.68
CA CYS A 19 -1.49 -9.88 2.08
C CYS A 19 -2.43 -8.67 2.26
N CYS A 20 -2.56 -7.78 1.28
CA CYS A 20 -3.53 -6.67 1.30
C CYS A 20 -4.99 -7.10 1.15
N ALA A 21 -5.26 -8.38 0.86
CA ALA A 21 -6.60 -8.95 0.86
C ALA A 21 -6.82 -10.00 1.96
N HIS A 22 -5.75 -10.62 2.48
CA HIS A 22 -5.87 -11.76 3.39
C HIS A 22 -5.30 -11.51 4.80
N ASN A 23 -4.26 -10.71 4.91
CA ASN A 23 -3.47 -10.54 6.14
C ASN A 23 -3.28 -9.05 6.48
N MET A 24 -4.36 -8.28 6.39
CA MET A 24 -4.34 -6.89 6.82
C MET A 24 -4.24 -6.81 8.34
N VAL A 25 -3.50 -5.84 8.82
CA VAL A 25 -3.35 -5.54 10.25
C VAL A 25 -4.17 -4.30 10.54
N TYR A 26 -4.91 -4.31 11.64
CA TYR A 26 -5.59 -3.11 12.11
C TYR A 26 -4.59 -2.24 12.90
N ASN A 27 -4.35 -1.03 12.42
CA ASN A 27 -3.56 -0.02 13.11
C ASN A 27 -4.49 0.83 13.99
N GLU A 28 -4.39 0.64 15.31
CA GLU A 28 -5.24 1.34 16.29
C GLU A 28 -4.97 2.84 16.33
N ASP A 29 -3.70 3.26 16.19
CA ASP A 29 -3.30 4.68 16.23
C ASP A 29 -3.93 5.46 15.07
N LYS A 30 -4.01 4.85 13.88
CA LYS A 30 -4.65 5.43 12.70
C LYS A 30 -6.12 5.09 12.56
N ASN A 31 -6.63 4.14 13.34
CA ASN A 31 -7.96 3.56 13.19
C ASN A 31 -8.23 3.07 11.74
N GLN A 32 -7.26 2.37 11.15
CA GLN A 32 -7.30 1.93 9.75
C GLN A 32 -6.70 0.54 9.57
N PHE A 33 -7.16 -0.18 8.54
CA PHE A 33 -6.49 -1.41 8.10
C PHE A 33 -5.30 -1.08 7.21
N GLU A 34 -4.16 -1.65 7.54
CA GLU A 34 -2.90 -1.55 6.80
C GLU A 34 -2.50 -2.92 6.26
N CYS A 35 -1.73 -2.91 5.18
CA CYS A 35 -1.11 -4.12 4.65
C CYS A 35 0.36 -3.89 4.33
N TYR A 36 1.12 -4.99 4.38
CA TYR A 36 2.55 -4.95 4.10
C TYR A 36 2.82 -4.85 2.59
N MET A 37 3.40 -3.75 2.15
CA MET A 37 3.72 -3.45 0.75
C MET A 37 5.19 -3.76 0.38
N GLY A 38 5.86 -4.58 1.20
CA GLY A 38 7.27 -4.96 1.02
C GLY A 38 8.25 -4.06 1.77
N ASP A 39 9.50 -4.49 1.89
CA ASP A 39 10.53 -3.86 2.75
C ASP A 39 10.77 -2.38 2.42
N ASN A 40 10.62 -2.01 1.15
CA ASN A 40 10.79 -0.63 0.69
C ASN A 40 9.62 0.30 1.07
N CYS A 41 8.46 -0.22 1.44
CA CYS A 41 7.27 0.58 1.75
C CYS A 41 6.69 0.34 3.14
N GLY A 42 6.97 -0.81 3.75
CA GLY A 42 6.41 -1.20 5.03
C GLY A 42 4.89 -1.39 4.97
N TYR A 43 4.23 -1.13 6.10
CA TYR A 43 2.79 -1.17 6.22
C TYR A 43 2.16 0.14 5.74
N LEU A 44 1.16 0.04 4.87
CA LEU A 44 0.41 1.17 4.33
C LEU A 44 -1.09 0.92 4.39
N SER A 45 -1.87 1.96 4.68
CA SER A 45 -3.32 1.96 4.51
C SER A 45 -3.69 1.86 3.03
N LEU A 46 -4.89 1.34 2.72
CA LEU A 46 -5.35 1.21 1.33
C LEU A 46 -5.42 2.56 0.58
N SER A 47 -5.69 3.66 1.29
CA SER A 47 -5.68 5.02 0.72
C SER A 47 -4.28 5.58 0.47
N GLU A 48 -3.25 4.97 1.08
CA GLU A 48 -1.86 5.43 1.05
C GLU A 48 -0.97 4.55 0.17
N LEU A 49 -1.53 3.52 -0.49
CA LEU A 49 -0.80 2.57 -1.34
C LEU A 49 0.15 3.28 -2.30
N LYS A 50 1.37 2.75 -2.40
CA LYS A 50 2.41 3.23 -3.31
C LYS A 50 2.75 2.14 -4.33
N CYS A 51 3.07 2.55 -5.55
CA CYS A 51 3.69 1.66 -6.52
C CYS A 51 5.14 1.36 -6.15
N GLU A 52 5.70 0.30 -6.73
CA GLU A 52 7.08 -0.14 -6.49
C GLU A 52 8.10 0.99 -6.66
N GLU A 53 7.98 1.80 -7.73
CA GLU A 53 8.87 2.95 -7.95
C GLU A 53 8.81 3.98 -6.81
N CYS A 54 7.64 4.21 -6.22
CA CYS A 54 7.48 5.14 -5.10
C CYS A 54 7.93 4.52 -3.77
N CYS A 55 7.99 3.19 -3.66
CA CYS A 55 8.57 2.49 -2.53
C CYS A 55 10.11 2.57 -2.57
N THR A 56 10.72 2.39 -3.74
CA THR A 56 12.19 2.34 -3.87
C THR A 56 12.86 3.71 -3.79
N LYS A 57 12.12 4.82 -3.87
CA LYS A 57 12.63 6.21 -3.77
C LYS A 57 13.06 6.65 -2.36
N LEU A 58 13.21 5.73 -1.40
CA LEU A 58 13.65 6.02 -0.04
C LEU A 58 15.18 6.02 0.15
N ASN A 59 15.96 5.98 -0.95
CA ASN A 59 17.43 6.11 -0.92
C ASN A 59 17.91 7.51 -1.27
#